data_AF-A0A927B852-F1
#
_entry.id   AF-A0A927B852-F1
#
_cell.length_a   1.000
_cell.length_b   1.000
_cell.length_c   1.000
_cell.angle_alpha   90.00
_cell.angle_beta   90.00
_cell.angle_gamma   90.00
#
_symmetry.space_group_name_H-M   'P 1'
#
loop_
_entity.id
_entity.type
_entity.pdbx_description
1 polymer ?
#
loop_
_entity_poly.entity_id
_entity_poly.type
_entity_poly.pdbx_seq_one_letter_code
_entity_poly.pdbx_strand_id
1 'polypeptide(L)'
;MARAKGIGFHKVFKLGKARARKDPRTLEFSKLMKAPFDLVIPDAYDFDVKHSGIPTPMFANDKLGDCVIAGRAHHTLRFEVIEQNQIISISDQDVISEYFLETGGIDTGVVVLDSLNRWRNTGWLAADQQLTISAFAQLNPGNPDEVKNAIFMDVGVGIGLLIPKSAKGQIDSGQPWEVVDGPAGSPNSWGGHYVYVSGYTAQGPVCVTWGRKQQMTWNFLRTYCDEAYAVFDALNTKKLKVGLRVNLLTDFLRVNPPTSITAPISY
;
A
#
# COMPACT_ATOMS: atom_id res chain seq x y z
N MET A 1 -17.74 -12.32 -1.92
CA MET A 1 -16.92 -11.77 -3.02
C MET A 1 -16.74 -10.28 -2.80
N ALA A 2 -15.57 -9.75 -3.14
CA ALA A 2 -15.33 -8.31 -3.20
C ALA A 2 -16.30 -7.64 -4.20
N ARG A 3 -16.67 -6.40 -3.92
CA ARG A 3 -17.45 -5.54 -4.82
C ARG A 3 -16.96 -4.11 -4.67
N ALA A 4 -15.82 -3.81 -5.29
CA ALA A 4 -15.31 -2.46 -5.30
C ALA A 4 -16.26 -1.53 -6.07
N LYS A 5 -16.34 -0.29 -5.59
CA LYS A 5 -17.11 0.78 -6.24
C LYS A 5 -16.17 1.56 -7.14
N GLY A 6 -16.64 1.93 -8.33
CA GLY A 6 -15.97 2.93 -9.18
C GLY A 6 -15.00 2.39 -10.23
N ILE A 7 -14.85 1.07 -10.37
CA ILE A 7 -13.96 0.43 -11.38
C ILE A 7 -14.16 1.05 -12.78
N GLY A 8 -15.40 1.16 -13.25
CA GLY A 8 -15.72 1.73 -14.57
C GLY A 8 -16.04 3.22 -14.60
N PHE A 9 -15.90 3.97 -13.49
CA PHE A 9 -16.41 5.35 -13.42
C PHE A 9 -15.52 6.37 -14.13
N HIS A 10 -14.25 6.03 -14.36
CA HIS A 10 -13.31 6.84 -15.13
C HIS A 10 -12.88 6.13 -16.40
N LYS A 11 -12.60 6.91 -17.45
CA LYS A 11 -12.07 6.37 -18.72
C LYS A 11 -10.67 5.77 -18.52
N VAL A 12 -9.81 6.49 -17.79
CA VAL A 12 -8.40 6.13 -17.53
C VAL A 12 -8.26 5.58 -16.12
N PHE A 13 -8.23 6.42 -15.09
CA PHE A 13 -8.06 6.08 -13.68
C PHE A 13 -9.06 5.08 -13.07
N LYS A 14 -8.70 3.79 -13.02
CA LYS A 14 -9.55 2.75 -12.44
C LYS A 14 -9.36 2.68 -10.92
N LEU A 15 -10.48 2.46 -10.26
CA LEU A 15 -10.57 2.22 -8.82
C LEU A 15 -10.78 0.72 -8.60
N GLY A 16 -10.46 0.19 -7.43
CA GLY A 16 -10.40 -1.26 -7.24
C GLY A 16 -10.44 -1.75 -5.80
N LYS A 17 -10.42 -0.84 -4.84
CA LYS A 17 -10.46 -1.22 -3.42
C LYS A 17 -11.90 -1.54 -3.01
N ALA A 18 -12.10 -2.73 -2.49
CA ALA A 18 -13.36 -3.08 -1.84
C ALA A 18 -13.46 -2.44 -0.44
N ARG A 19 -14.62 -2.60 0.22
CA ARG A 19 -14.82 -2.12 1.59
C ARG A 19 -13.78 -2.75 2.51
N ALA A 20 -13.14 -1.92 3.35
CA ALA A 20 -12.17 -2.39 4.33
C ALA A 20 -12.78 -3.48 5.24
N ARG A 21 -12.00 -4.52 5.49
CA ARG A 21 -12.32 -5.57 6.48
C ARG A 21 -11.47 -5.34 7.71
N LYS A 22 -12.09 -5.43 8.89
CA LYS A 22 -11.37 -5.35 10.17
C LYS A 22 -11.20 -6.74 10.75
N ASP A 23 -10.00 -7.02 11.24
CA ASP A 23 -9.69 -8.22 12.01
C ASP A 23 -8.95 -7.80 13.28
N PRO A 24 -9.48 -8.08 14.49
CA PRO A 24 -8.85 -7.67 15.75
C PRO A 24 -7.50 -8.35 16.01
N ARG A 25 -7.16 -9.40 15.25
CA ARG A 25 -5.85 -10.07 15.31
C ARG A 25 -4.77 -9.31 14.52
N THR A 26 -5.15 -8.32 13.72
CA THR A 26 -4.20 -7.49 12.98
C THR A 26 -3.32 -6.74 13.97
N LEU A 27 -2.01 -6.91 13.83
CA LEU A 27 -1.02 -6.23 14.67
C LEU A 27 -1.14 -4.72 14.50
N GLU A 28 -1.14 -3.97 15.59
CA GLU A 28 -1.11 -2.51 15.55
C GLU A 28 0.35 -2.03 15.47
N PHE A 29 0.65 -1.15 14.52
CA PHE A 29 2.01 -0.67 14.29
C PHE A 29 2.56 0.09 15.51
N SER A 30 1.72 0.89 16.18
CA SER A 30 2.07 1.60 17.41
C SER A 30 2.61 0.68 18.52
N LYS A 31 2.14 -0.59 18.61
CA LYS A 31 2.64 -1.57 19.58
C LYS A 31 4.06 -2.06 19.27
N LEU A 32 4.51 -1.92 18.02
CA LEU A 32 5.87 -2.25 17.60
C LEU A 32 6.85 -1.11 17.86
N MET A 33 6.38 0.12 18.06
CA MET A 33 7.25 1.28 18.23
C MET A 33 8.05 1.21 19.54
N LYS A 34 9.34 1.55 19.48
CA LYS A 34 10.11 1.78 20.71
C LYS A 34 9.66 3.06 21.40
N ALA A 35 9.78 3.05 22.72
CA ALA A 35 9.64 4.22 23.57
C ALA A 35 10.87 4.26 24.50
N PRO A 36 11.74 5.29 24.41
CA PRO A 36 11.68 6.42 23.48
C PRO A 36 11.85 6.01 22.00
N PHE A 37 11.39 6.87 21.10
CA PHE A 37 11.58 6.72 19.65
C PHE A 37 12.74 7.61 19.21
N ASP A 38 13.87 6.99 18.87
CA ASP A 38 15.16 7.69 18.74
C ASP A 38 15.51 8.12 17.30
N LEU A 39 14.61 7.91 16.34
CA LEU A 39 14.81 8.40 14.98
C LEU A 39 14.39 9.87 14.88
N VAL A 40 15.30 10.72 14.41
CA VAL A 40 14.98 12.10 14.05
C VAL A 40 14.23 12.08 12.71
N ILE A 41 12.94 12.41 12.77
CA ILE A 41 12.06 12.44 11.59
C ILE A 41 12.22 13.79 10.89
N PRO A 42 12.58 13.81 9.59
CA PRO A 42 12.66 15.07 8.83
C PRO A 42 11.25 15.63 8.53
N ASP A 43 11.16 16.91 8.21
CA ASP A 43 9.89 17.55 7.82
C ASP A 43 9.32 17.03 6.49
N ALA A 44 10.20 16.52 5.62
CA ALA A 44 9.86 15.89 4.36
C ALA A 44 10.79 14.70 4.07
N TYR A 45 10.22 13.68 3.44
CA TYR A 45 10.94 12.50 3.00
C TYR A 45 10.25 11.87 1.79
N ASP A 46 11.01 11.41 0.81
CA ASP A 46 10.49 10.56 -0.26
C ASP A 46 11.52 9.46 -0.53
N PHE A 47 11.07 8.21 -0.39
CA PHE A 47 11.87 7.03 -0.64
C PHE A 47 12.49 7.05 -2.04
N ASP A 48 11.72 7.40 -3.06
CA ASP A 48 12.16 7.34 -4.46
C ASP A 48 13.11 8.51 -4.82
N VAL A 49 13.15 9.57 -4.00
CA VAL A 49 14.17 10.62 -4.12
C VAL A 49 15.49 10.18 -3.48
N LYS A 50 15.43 9.39 -2.40
CA LYS A 50 16.62 8.80 -1.77
C LYS A 50 17.17 7.61 -2.54
N HIS A 51 16.31 6.91 -3.28
CA HIS A 51 16.64 5.75 -4.10
C HIS A 51 16.14 5.99 -5.52
N SER A 52 16.95 6.68 -6.32
CA SER A 52 16.59 7.07 -7.68
C SER A 52 16.53 5.88 -8.64
N GLY A 53 15.69 5.97 -9.67
CA GLY A 53 15.62 5.00 -10.76
C GLY A 53 14.50 3.96 -10.62
N ILE A 54 13.77 3.96 -9.50
CA ILE A 54 12.65 3.05 -9.28
C ILE A 54 11.47 3.47 -10.17
N PRO A 55 10.96 2.59 -11.04
CA PRO A 55 9.88 2.95 -11.94
C PRO A 55 8.54 3.05 -11.18
N THR A 56 7.65 3.90 -11.71
CA THR A 56 6.25 4.02 -11.28
C THR A 56 5.34 3.67 -12.45
N PRO A 57 5.29 2.41 -12.91
CA PRO A 57 4.44 2.03 -14.04
C PRO A 57 2.95 2.08 -13.68
N MET A 58 2.09 2.02 -14.71
CA MET A 58 0.62 2.01 -14.54
C MET A 58 0.12 0.68 -13.95
N PHE A 59 0.79 -0.43 -14.25
CA PHE A 59 0.41 -1.78 -13.83
C PHE A 59 -1.04 -2.12 -14.18
N ALA A 60 -1.44 -1.84 -15.42
CA ALA A 60 -2.80 -2.03 -15.93
C ALA A 60 -3.94 -1.36 -15.13
N ASN A 61 -3.65 -0.50 -14.15
CA ASN A 61 -4.64 0.21 -13.34
C ASN A 61 -5.34 1.38 -14.08
N ASP A 62 -5.10 1.48 -15.39
CA ASP A 62 -5.88 2.25 -16.37
C ASP A 62 -6.95 1.40 -17.08
N LYS A 63 -6.92 0.07 -16.92
CA LYS A 63 -7.79 -0.91 -17.57
C LYS A 63 -8.66 -1.68 -16.58
N LEU A 64 -8.11 -2.07 -15.44
CA LEU A 64 -8.75 -2.94 -14.44
C LEU A 64 -8.85 -2.29 -13.06
N GLY A 65 -9.75 -2.80 -12.22
CA GLY A 65 -9.89 -2.45 -10.81
C GLY A 65 -8.83 -3.10 -9.91
N ASP A 66 -7.57 -3.13 -10.34
CA ASP A 66 -6.46 -3.87 -9.74
C ASP A 66 -5.57 -3.04 -8.80
N CYS A 67 -6.01 -1.85 -8.37
CA CYS A 67 -5.19 -0.90 -7.60
C CYS A 67 -4.51 -1.48 -6.36
N VAL A 68 -5.09 -2.54 -5.76
CA VAL A 68 -4.49 -3.25 -4.62
C VAL A 68 -3.23 -4.01 -5.04
N ILE A 69 -3.28 -4.71 -6.19
CA ILE A 69 -2.14 -5.46 -6.72
C ILE A 69 -1.12 -4.51 -7.36
N ALA A 70 -1.55 -3.45 -8.04
CA ALA A 70 -0.64 -2.40 -8.52
C ALA A 70 0.10 -1.72 -7.35
N GLY A 71 -0.59 -1.46 -6.23
CA GLY A 71 0.02 -0.99 -4.99
C GLY A 71 1.07 -1.98 -4.47
N ARG A 72 0.73 -3.28 -4.37
CA ARG A 72 1.66 -4.36 -4.00
C ARG A 72 2.92 -4.35 -4.89
N ALA A 73 2.75 -4.26 -6.20
CA ALA A 73 3.87 -4.20 -7.14
C ALA A 73 4.78 -2.99 -6.85
N HIS A 74 4.20 -1.82 -6.56
CA HIS A 74 4.99 -0.66 -6.14
C HIS A 74 5.74 -0.89 -4.83
N HIS A 75 5.14 -1.54 -3.82
CA HIS A 75 5.86 -1.92 -2.61
C HIS A 75 7.05 -2.85 -2.93
N THR A 76 6.82 -3.93 -3.66
CA THR A 76 7.85 -4.93 -4.01
C THR A 76 9.05 -4.30 -4.71
N LEU A 77 8.83 -3.40 -5.67
CA LEU A 77 9.95 -2.69 -6.33
C LEU A 77 10.85 -1.94 -5.33
N ARG A 78 10.30 -1.37 -4.25
CA ARG A 78 11.10 -0.69 -3.22
C ARG A 78 11.77 -1.68 -2.27
N PHE A 79 11.09 -2.77 -1.93
CA PHE A 79 11.66 -3.81 -1.07
C PHE A 79 12.91 -4.42 -1.68
N GLU A 80 12.86 -4.81 -2.96
CA GLU A 80 14.04 -5.39 -3.64
C GLU A 80 15.22 -4.41 -3.75
N VAL A 81 14.94 -3.10 -3.84
CA VAL A 81 16.00 -2.08 -3.81
C VAL A 81 16.65 -2.01 -2.42
N ILE A 82 15.88 -2.06 -1.34
CA ILE A 82 16.41 -2.01 0.03
C ILE A 82 17.23 -3.27 0.34
N GLU A 83 16.74 -4.43 -0.08
CA GLU A 83 17.24 -5.72 0.35
C GLU A 83 18.36 -6.25 -0.52
N GLN A 84 18.21 -6.08 -1.82
CA GLN A 84 19.11 -6.68 -2.82
C GLN A 84 19.85 -5.62 -3.64
N ASN A 85 19.52 -4.34 -3.50
CA ASN A 85 19.99 -3.26 -4.36
C ASN A 85 19.70 -3.56 -5.85
N GLN A 86 18.52 -4.14 -6.11
CA GLN A 86 18.06 -4.52 -7.45
C GLN A 86 16.72 -3.89 -7.78
N ILE A 87 16.54 -3.53 -9.06
CA ILE A 87 15.25 -3.16 -9.62
C ILE A 87 14.79 -4.33 -10.48
N ILE A 88 13.85 -5.11 -9.95
CA ILE A 88 13.23 -6.22 -10.70
C ILE A 88 12.23 -5.69 -11.74
N SER A 89 11.98 -6.48 -12.78
CA SER A 89 11.06 -6.13 -13.86
C SER A 89 9.69 -6.78 -13.65
N ILE A 90 8.83 -6.14 -12.87
CA ILE A 90 7.41 -6.53 -12.77
C ILE A 90 6.66 -6.00 -13.98
N SER A 91 5.93 -6.87 -14.68
CA SER A 91 5.13 -6.52 -15.86
C SER A 91 3.66 -6.24 -15.51
N ASP A 92 2.93 -5.61 -16.44
CA ASP A 92 1.46 -5.53 -16.36
C ASP A 92 0.84 -6.93 -16.26
N GLN A 93 1.40 -7.92 -16.96
CA GLN A 93 0.84 -9.28 -16.98
C GLN A 93 1.00 -10.00 -15.63
N ASP A 94 2.07 -9.74 -14.89
CA ASP A 94 2.24 -10.27 -13.53
C ASP A 94 1.12 -9.76 -12.61
N VAL A 95 0.87 -8.44 -12.66
CA VAL A 95 -0.17 -7.78 -11.87
C VAL A 95 -1.56 -8.26 -12.26
N ILE A 96 -1.85 -8.36 -13.57
CA ILE A 96 -3.13 -8.84 -14.09
C ILE A 96 -3.38 -10.30 -13.64
N SER A 97 -2.36 -11.15 -13.71
CA SER A 97 -2.48 -12.57 -13.37
C SER A 97 -2.80 -12.75 -11.89
N GLU A 98 -2.08 -12.06 -11.00
CA GLU A 98 -2.37 -12.09 -9.56
C GLU A 98 -3.74 -11.46 -9.24
N TYR A 99 -4.11 -10.36 -9.92
CA TYR A 99 -5.43 -9.75 -9.75
C TYR A 99 -6.57 -10.71 -10.07
N PHE A 100 -6.50 -11.41 -11.20
CA PHE A 100 -7.53 -12.37 -11.56
C PHE A 100 -7.49 -13.65 -10.71
N LEU A 101 -6.33 -14.01 -10.18
CA LEU A 101 -6.22 -15.07 -9.20
C LEU A 101 -6.94 -14.72 -7.88
N GLU A 102 -6.78 -13.48 -7.38
CA GLU A 102 -7.44 -13.02 -6.16
C GLU A 102 -8.94 -12.75 -6.32
N THR A 103 -9.38 -12.39 -7.53
CA THR A 103 -10.78 -12.06 -7.81
C THR A 103 -11.60 -13.24 -8.37
N GLY A 104 -10.95 -14.36 -8.70
CA GLY A 104 -11.61 -15.50 -9.35
C GLY A 104 -11.97 -15.22 -10.82
N GLY A 105 -11.14 -14.43 -11.51
CA GLY A 105 -11.27 -14.15 -12.95
C GLY A 105 -12.22 -13.01 -13.32
N ILE A 106 -12.72 -12.23 -12.36
CA ILE A 106 -13.72 -11.18 -12.62
C ILE A 106 -13.24 -9.83 -12.08
N ASP A 107 -13.35 -8.78 -12.88
CA ASP A 107 -12.97 -7.41 -12.52
C ASP A 107 -13.89 -6.82 -11.43
N THR A 108 -13.67 -7.21 -10.18
CA THR A 108 -14.52 -6.90 -9.02
C THR A 108 -13.79 -6.12 -7.92
N GLY A 109 -12.49 -5.90 -8.09
CA GLY A 109 -11.62 -5.31 -7.09
C GLY A 109 -11.27 -6.26 -5.95
N VAL A 110 -10.46 -5.79 -5.01
CA VAL A 110 -9.84 -6.62 -3.97
C VAL A 110 -10.08 -6.04 -2.58
N VAL A 111 -10.26 -6.91 -1.58
CA VAL A 111 -10.22 -6.55 -0.15
C VAL A 111 -8.75 -6.52 0.28
N VAL A 112 -8.24 -5.36 0.69
CA VAL A 112 -6.81 -5.14 0.99
C VAL A 112 -6.30 -6.14 2.03
N LEU A 113 -7.04 -6.34 3.13
CA LEU A 113 -6.63 -7.27 4.17
C LEU A 113 -6.54 -8.73 3.69
N ASP A 114 -7.43 -9.17 2.78
CA ASP A 114 -7.36 -10.53 2.21
C ASP A 114 -6.10 -10.66 1.32
N SER A 115 -5.82 -9.62 0.54
CA SER A 115 -4.64 -9.50 -0.31
C SER A 115 -3.34 -9.52 0.50
N LEU A 116 -3.24 -8.73 1.59
CA LEU A 116 -2.08 -8.73 2.49
C LEU A 116 -1.86 -10.09 3.15
N ASN A 117 -2.94 -10.76 3.58
CA ASN A 117 -2.84 -12.11 4.12
C ASN A 117 -2.33 -13.11 3.07
N ARG A 118 -2.80 -13.02 1.82
CA ARG A 118 -2.30 -13.86 0.74
C ARG A 118 -0.82 -13.60 0.45
N TRP A 119 -0.44 -12.34 0.30
CA TRP A 119 0.96 -11.95 0.06
C TRP A 119 1.90 -12.46 1.15
N ARG A 120 1.48 -12.38 2.42
CA ARG A 120 2.25 -12.91 3.54
C ARG A 120 2.35 -14.45 3.54
N ASN A 121 1.26 -15.14 3.24
CA ASN A 121 1.17 -16.58 3.45
C ASN A 121 1.62 -17.38 2.23
N THR A 122 1.11 -17.04 1.05
CA THR A 122 1.42 -17.75 -0.19
C THR A 122 2.40 -16.97 -1.05
N GLY A 123 2.44 -15.64 -0.90
CA GLY A 123 3.14 -14.77 -1.84
C GLY A 123 2.37 -14.61 -3.16
N TRP A 124 3.08 -14.06 -4.13
CA TRP A 124 2.64 -13.90 -5.52
C TRP A 124 3.81 -14.15 -6.47
N LEU A 125 3.52 -14.57 -7.69
CA LEU A 125 4.51 -14.79 -8.74
C LEU A 125 4.63 -13.52 -9.59
N ALA A 126 5.79 -12.87 -9.56
CA ALA A 126 6.09 -11.71 -10.40
C ALA A 126 7.60 -11.64 -10.68
N ALA A 127 7.98 -11.14 -11.86
CA ALA A 127 9.40 -11.10 -12.28
C ALA A 127 10.11 -12.46 -12.11
N ASP A 128 9.40 -13.54 -12.47
CA ASP A 128 9.84 -14.94 -12.36
C ASP A 128 10.20 -15.41 -10.93
N GLN A 129 9.71 -14.70 -9.91
CA GLN A 129 10.01 -14.98 -8.50
C GLN A 129 8.75 -15.11 -7.66
N GLN A 130 8.78 -16.06 -6.71
CA GLN A 130 7.75 -16.18 -5.67
C GLN A 130 8.08 -15.21 -4.54
N LEU A 131 7.40 -14.06 -4.52
CA LEU A 131 7.70 -12.95 -3.63
C LEU A 131 6.70 -12.94 -2.46
N THR A 132 7.18 -12.76 -1.24
CA THR A 132 6.37 -12.75 -0.01
C THR A 132 6.63 -11.47 0.77
N ILE A 133 5.97 -11.33 1.92
CA ILE A 133 6.31 -10.34 2.96
C ILE A 133 6.39 -11.06 4.29
N SER A 134 7.28 -10.61 5.18
CA SER A 134 7.37 -11.14 6.54
C SER A 134 6.12 -10.84 7.38
N ALA A 135 5.63 -9.60 7.31
CA ALA A 135 4.55 -9.13 8.16
C ALA A 135 3.81 -7.92 7.59
N PHE A 136 2.66 -7.60 8.18
CA PHE A 136 2.04 -6.29 8.06
C PHE A 136 1.41 -5.89 9.40
N ALA A 137 1.29 -4.58 9.63
CA ALA A 137 0.66 -4.02 10.81
C ALA A 137 -0.26 -2.85 10.43
N GLN A 138 -1.39 -2.72 11.11
CA GLN A 138 -2.33 -1.62 10.94
C GLN A 138 -1.72 -0.33 11.48
N LEU A 139 -1.70 0.71 10.64
CA LEU A 139 -1.40 2.09 11.00
C LEU A 139 -2.69 2.82 11.39
N ASN A 140 -2.55 3.81 12.29
CA ASN A 140 -3.59 4.81 12.50
C ASN A 140 -3.40 6.00 11.53
N PRO A 141 -4.21 6.14 10.46
CA PRO A 141 -4.10 7.26 9.53
C PRO A 141 -4.48 8.62 10.16
N GLY A 142 -5.13 8.60 11.33
CA GLY A 142 -5.42 9.78 12.14
C GLY A 142 -4.21 10.34 12.89
N ASN A 143 -3.09 9.59 12.93
CA ASN A 143 -1.85 9.99 13.59
C ASN A 143 -0.75 10.24 12.54
N PRO A 144 -0.50 11.50 12.13
CA PRO A 144 0.52 11.82 11.14
C PRO A 144 1.92 11.35 11.51
N ASP A 145 2.27 11.36 12.79
CA ASP A 145 3.60 10.93 13.23
C ASP A 145 3.79 9.43 13.04
N GLU A 146 2.76 8.62 13.28
CA GLU A 146 2.79 7.18 13.03
C GLU A 146 3.01 6.87 11.55
N VAL A 147 2.32 7.60 10.67
CA VAL A 147 2.47 7.47 9.21
C VAL A 147 3.86 7.92 8.76
N LYS A 148 4.34 9.08 9.22
CA LYS A 148 5.69 9.59 8.91
C LYS A 148 6.77 8.63 9.38
N ASN A 149 6.63 8.06 10.58
CA ASN A 149 7.57 7.10 11.14
C ASN A 149 7.67 5.85 10.26
N ALA A 150 6.52 5.28 9.85
CA ALA A 150 6.51 4.11 8.98
C ALA A 150 7.17 4.38 7.62
N ILE A 151 6.83 5.51 6.97
CA ILE A 151 7.42 5.92 5.70
C ILE A 151 8.93 6.16 5.85
N PHE A 152 9.34 6.90 6.89
CA PHE A 152 10.75 7.24 7.08
C PHE A 152 11.60 6.03 7.43
N MET A 153 11.05 5.02 8.10
CA MET A 153 11.72 3.75 8.37
C MET A 153 11.84 2.84 7.15
N ASP A 154 11.38 3.30 5.97
CA ASP A 154 11.35 2.54 4.72
C ASP A 154 10.53 1.26 4.83
N VAL A 155 9.57 1.22 5.77
CA VAL A 155 8.52 0.20 5.76
C VAL A 155 7.58 0.56 4.63
N GLY A 156 7.13 -0.44 3.88
CA GLY A 156 6.19 -0.17 2.81
C GLY A 156 4.88 0.34 3.39
N VAL A 157 4.45 1.55 3.03
CA VAL A 157 3.17 2.09 3.51
C VAL A 157 2.15 2.03 2.40
N GLY A 158 1.03 1.35 2.67
CA GLY A 158 -0.09 1.26 1.76
C GLY A 158 -1.37 1.73 2.43
N ILE A 159 -2.18 2.51 1.71
CA ILE A 159 -3.41 3.09 2.26
C ILE A 159 -4.61 2.83 1.35
N GLY A 160 -5.73 2.52 1.98
CA GLY A 160 -7.04 2.42 1.37
C GLY A 160 -7.84 3.70 1.58
N LEU A 161 -8.39 4.23 0.49
CA LEU A 161 -9.05 5.52 0.42
C LEU A 161 -10.48 5.37 -0.11
N LEU A 162 -11.41 6.07 0.52
CA LEU A 162 -12.77 6.30 0.08
C LEU A 162 -12.83 7.57 -0.78
N ILE A 163 -12.31 7.48 -1.99
CA ILE A 163 -12.06 8.63 -2.86
C ILE A 163 -13.36 9.38 -3.23
N PRO A 164 -13.40 10.71 -3.04
CA PRO A 164 -14.52 11.55 -3.47
C PRO A 164 -14.43 11.92 -4.96
N LYS A 165 -15.55 12.36 -5.57
CA LYS A 165 -15.57 12.83 -6.97
C LYS A 165 -14.71 14.08 -7.20
N SER A 166 -14.51 14.94 -6.19
CA SER A 166 -13.60 16.09 -6.28
C SER A 166 -12.16 15.69 -6.62
N ALA A 167 -11.71 14.54 -6.09
CA ALA A 167 -10.36 14.01 -6.34
C ALA A 167 -10.11 13.68 -7.81
N LYS A 168 -11.16 13.38 -8.59
CA LYS A 168 -11.07 13.20 -10.05
C LYS A 168 -10.61 14.48 -10.73
N GLY A 169 -11.26 15.60 -10.42
CA GLY A 169 -10.90 16.89 -11.00
C GLY A 169 -9.50 17.34 -10.56
N GLN A 170 -9.15 17.10 -9.30
CA GLN A 170 -7.81 17.40 -8.77
C GLN A 170 -6.72 16.61 -9.51
N ILE A 171 -6.89 15.28 -9.68
CA ILE A 171 -5.88 14.49 -10.38
C ILE A 171 -5.80 14.82 -11.87
N ASP A 172 -6.93 15.05 -12.54
CA ASP A 172 -6.96 15.46 -13.96
C ASP A 172 -6.21 16.79 -14.19
N SER A 173 -6.25 17.71 -13.21
CA SER A 173 -5.60 19.02 -13.26
C SER A 173 -4.22 19.08 -12.61
N GLY A 174 -3.68 17.94 -12.16
CA GLY A 174 -2.38 17.85 -11.49
C GLY A 174 -2.32 18.54 -10.13
N GLN A 175 -3.48 18.78 -9.49
CA GLN A 175 -3.56 19.37 -8.16
C GLN A 175 -3.42 18.31 -7.06
N PRO A 176 -2.95 18.70 -5.87
CA PRO A 176 -3.02 17.84 -4.69
C PRO A 176 -4.45 17.38 -4.39
N TRP A 177 -4.57 16.22 -3.76
CA TRP A 177 -5.83 15.76 -3.20
C TRP A 177 -6.13 16.49 -1.90
N GLU A 178 -7.21 17.26 -1.92
CA GLU A 178 -7.68 18.09 -0.81
C GLU A 178 -9.17 17.86 -0.57
N VAL A 179 -9.60 18.05 0.67
CA VAL A 179 -11.01 17.97 1.05
C VAL A 179 -11.75 19.15 0.42
N VAL A 180 -12.88 18.86 -0.22
CA VAL A 180 -13.78 19.86 -0.79
C VAL A 180 -15.13 19.71 -0.13
N ASP A 181 -15.80 20.80 0.22
CA ASP A 181 -17.11 20.75 0.84
C ASP A 181 -18.21 20.30 -0.14
N GLY A 182 -19.32 19.82 0.42
CA GLY A 182 -20.52 19.48 -0.34
C GLY A 182 -20.47 18.13 -1.07
N PRO A 183 -21.42 17.89 -2.00
CA PRO A 183 -21.63 16.55 -2.58
C PRO A 183 -20.42 15.99 -3.34
N ALA A 184 -19.60 16.87 -3.95
CA ALA A 184 -18.42 16.45 -4.69
C ALA A 184 -17.33 15.85 -3.78
N GLY A 185 -17.25 16.31 -2.53
CA GLY A 185 -16.34 15.80 -1.50
C GLY A 185 -16.90 14.66 -0.67
N SER A 186 -18.07 14.12 -0.99
CA SER A 186 -18.65 13.02 -0.23
C SER A 186 -17.74 11.78 -0.27
N PRO A 187 -17.40 11.18 0.88
CA PRO A 187 -16.57 9.97 0.93
C PRO A 187 -17.11 8.86 0.03
N ASN A 188 -16.21 8.16 -0.65
CA ASN A 188 -16.53 7.05 -1.55
C ASN A 188 -17.50 7.42 -2.69
N SER A 189 -17.70 8.71 -2.99
CA SER A 189 -18.61 9.13 -4.07
C SER A 189 -18.07 8.80 -5.45
N TRP A 190 -16.75 8.70 -5.60
CA TRP A 190 -16.11 8.13 -6.79
C TRP A 190 -15.91 6.62 -6.63
N GLY A 191 -15.26 6.19 -5.54
CA GLY A 191 -15.06 4.77 -5.24
C GLY A 191 -13.92 4.50 -4.28
N GLY A 192 -13.54 3.22 -4.14
CA GLY A 192 -12.45 2.79 -3.27
C GLY A 192 -11.13 2.66 -4.03
N HIS A 193 -10.04 3.21 -3.48
CA HIS A 193 -8.71 3.15 -4.11
C HIS A 193 -7.63 2.76 -3.12
N TYR A 194 -6.66 1.93 -3.55
CA TYR A 194 -5.49 1.58 -2.75
C TYR A 194 -4.24 2.11 -3.43
N VAL A 195 -3.33 2.70 -2.64
CA VAL A 195 -2.11 3.32 -3.15
C VAL A 195 -0.91 3.03 -2.24
N TYR A 196 0.28 2.95 -2.85
CA TYR A 196 1.55 2.93 -2.12
C TYR A 196 1.96 4.36 -1.77
N VAL A 197 2.43 4.59 -0.54
CA VAL A 197 2.88 5.88 -0.04
C VAL A 197 4.40 5.86 0.10
N SER A 198 5.06 6.52 -0.84
CA SER A 198 6.52 6.60 -0.92
C SER A 198 7.12 7.69 -0.04
N GLY A 199 6.33 8.68 0.36
CA GLY A 199 6.86 9.90 0.96
C GLY A 199 5.82 10.76 1.63
N TYR A 200 6.28 11.88 2.18
CA TYR A 200 5.47 12.95 2.74
C TYR A 200 6.20 14.30 2.67
N THR A 201 5.40 15.36 2.73
CA THR A 201 5.82 16.75 2.89
C THR A 201 5.08 17.36 4.09
N ALA A 202 5.31 18.64 4.36
CA ALA A 202 4.50 19.40 5.31
C ALA A 202 3.00 19.39 4.95
N GLN A 203 2.66 19.35 3.65
CA GLN A 203 1.26 19.31 3.18
C GLN A 203 0.59 17.97 3.49
N GLY A 204 1.33 16.86 3.32
CA GLY A 204 0.79 15.52 3.56
C GLY A 204 1.57 14.39 2.86
N PRO A 205 0.99 13.18 2.83
CA PRO A 205 1.57 12.04 2.12
C PRO A 205 1.66 12.23 0.61
N VAL A 206 2.67 11.63 0.00
CA VAL A 206 2.83 11.51 -1.45
C VAL A 206 2.74 10.03 -1.81
N CYS A 207 1.73 9.67 -2.59
CA CYS A 207 1.52 8.30 -3.05
C CYS A 207 1.97 8.11 -4.50
N VAL A 208 2.20 6.85 -4.87
CA VAL A 208 2.33 6.42 -6.25
C VAL A 208 0.98 5.85 -6.69
N THR A 209 0.43 6.38 -7.78
CA THR A 209 -0.81 5.90 -8.37
C THR A 209 -0.89 6.28 -9.85
N TRP A 210 -1.51 5.42 -10.64
CA TRP A 210 -1.73 5.62 -12.08
C TRP A 210 -0.49 6.11 -12.84
N GLY A 211 0.63 5.45 -12.61
CA GLY A 211 1.88 5.74 -13.31
C GLY A 211 2.65 6.99 -12.83
N ARG A 212 2.22 7.64 -11.73
CA ARG A 212 2.83 8.89 -11.25
C ARG A 212 2.72 9.10 -9.75
N LYS A 213 3.38 10.15 -9.26
CA LYS A 213 3.23 10.65 -7.88
C LYS A 213 1.98 11.51 -7.75
N GLN A 214 1.29 11.41 -6.63
CA GLN A 214 0.15 12.24 -6.26
C GLN A 214 0.27 12.68 -4.80
N GLN A 215 0.35 14.00 -4.59
CA GLN A 215 0.31 14.60 -3.26
C GLN A 215 -1.14 14.56 -2.74
N MET A 216 -1.31 14.24 -1.46
CA MET A 216 -2.56 14.48 -0.72
C MET A 216 -2.28 15.28 0.55
N THR A 217 -3.25 16.04 1.03
CA THR A 217 -3.12 16.74 2.31
C THR A 217 -3.28 15.78 3.49
N TRP A 218 -2.72 16.13 4.65
CA TRP A 218 -3.01 15.42 5.91
C TRP A 218 -4.51 15.41 6.22
N ASN A 219 -5.24 16.46 5.86
CA ASN A 219 -6.69 16.49 6.04
C ASN A 219 -7.40 15.48 5.13
N PHE A 220 -7.00 15.39 3.85
CA PHE A 220 -7.52 14.39 2.93
C PHE A 220 -7.29 12.96 3.44
N LEU A 221 -6.08 12.66 3.94
CA LEU A 221 -5.79 11.35 4.55
C LEU A 221 -6.75 11.06 5.71
N ARG A 222 -6.88 11.98 6.67
CA ARG A 222 -7.76 11.78 7.84
C ARG A 222 -9.23 11.62 7.45
N THR A 223 -9.70 12.32 6.42
CA THR A 223 -11.10 12.30 6.01
C THR A 223 -11.46 11.05 5.22
N TYR A 224 -10.57 10.56 4.36
CA TYR A 224 -10.92 9.53 3.37
C TYR A 224 -10.22 8.19 3.57
N CYS A 225 -9.18 8.08 4.41
CA CYS A 225 -8.50 6.81 4.64
C CYS A 225 -9.30 5.88 5.56
N ASP A 226 -9.75 4.73 5.05
CA ASP A 226 -10.52 3.74 5.83
C ASP A 226 -9.70 2.54 6.30
N GLU A 227 -8.51 2.33 5.73
CA GLU A 227 -7.51 1.34 6.17
C GLU A 227 -6.09 1.79 5.79
N ALA A 228 -5.08 1.55 6.63
CA ALA A 228 -3.67 1.87 6.36
C ALA A 228 -2.75 0.82 6.96
N TYR A 229 -1.73 0.38 6.21
CA TYR A 229 -0.86 -0.73 6.61
C TYR A 229 0.61 -0.39 6.41
N ALA A 230 1.41 -0.71 7.44
CA ALA A 230 2.85 -0.84 7.35
C ALA A 230 3.17 -2.29 6.96
N VAL A 231 3.86 -2.48 5.84
CA VAL A 231 4.17 -3.77 5.22
C VAL A 231 5.67 -4.01 5.32
N PHE A 232 6.04 -5.13 5.93
CA PHE A 232 7.42 -5.49 6.26
C PHE A 232 7.86 -6.68 5.42
N ASP A 233 8.87 -6.47 4.58
CA ASP A 233 9.56 -7.54 3.89
C ASP A 233 10.83 -7.92 4.68
N ALA A 234 11.81 -7.02 4.74
CA ALA A 234 12.93 -7.09 5.66
C ALA A 234 12.61 -6.61 7.09
N LEU A 235 13.19 -7.31 8.08
CA LEU A 235 13.06 -6.98 9.50
C LEU A 235 14.36 -6.47 10.15
N ASN A 236 15.44 -6.37 9.38
CA ASN A 236 16.81 -6.22 9.90
C ASN A 236 17.50 -4.91 9.47
N THR A 237 16.79 -3.98 8.82
CA THR A 237 17.36 -2.70 8.39
C THR A 237 17.76 -1.84 9.59
N LYS A 238 18.72 -0.91 9.37
CA LYS A 238 19.23 -0.04 10.44
C LYS A 238 18.11 0.79 11.08
N LYS A 239 17.20 1.36 10.28
CA LYS A 239 16.10 2.20 10.78
C LYS A 239 15.12 1.38 11.63
N LEU A 240 14.76 0.16 11.18
CA LEU A 240 13.87 -0.72 11.95
C LEU A 240 14.48 -1.15 13.29
N LYS A 241 15.77 -1.50 13.30
CA LYS A 241 16.48 -1.83 14.55
C LYS A 241 16.50 -0.68 15.55
N VAL A 242 16.49 0.57 15.09
CA VAL A 242 16.41 1.75 15.97
C VAL A 242 14.97 2.00 16.40
N GLY A 243 14.04 2.11 15.47
CA GLY A 243 12.68 2.58 15.74
C GLY A 243 11.68 1.53 16.25
N LEU A 244 11.92 0.24 16.01
CA LEU A 244 10.98 -0.84 16.34
C LEU A 244 11.51 -1.84 17.37
N ARG A 245 10.60 -2.38 18.16
CA ARG A 245 10.79 -3.55 19.01
C ARG A 245 10.78 -4.80 18.13
N VAL A 246 11.83 -5.01 17.35
CA VAL A 246 11.94 -6.12 16.37
C VAL A 246 11.67 -7.48 17.04
N ASN A 247 12.09 -7.69 18.29
CA ASN A 247 11.81 -8.92 19.03
C ASN A 247 10.31 -9.21 19.20
N LEU A 248 9.48 -8.19 19.44
CA LEU A 248 8.02 -8.39 19.53
C LEU A 248 7.43 -8.80 18.19
N LEU A 249 7.93 -8.22 17.09
CA LEU A 249 7.51 -8.62 15.76
C LEU A 249 7.93 -10.06 15.48
N THR A 250 9.17 -10.43 15.75
CA THR A 250 9.66 -11.81 15.60
C THR A 250 8.89 -12.80 16.48
N ASP A 251 8.57 -12.45 17.72
CA ASP A 251 7.76 -13.29 18.61
C ASP A 251 6.32 -13.46 18.09
N PHE A 252 5.70 -12.38 17.62
CA PHE A 252 4.39 -12.44 16.97
C PHE A 252 4.39 -13.38 15.75
N LEU A 253 5.45 -13.32 14.94
CA LEU A 253 5.62 -14.18 13.76
C LEU A 253 5.88 -15.63 14.13
N ARG A 254 6.58 -15.90 15.23
CA ARG A 254 6.82 -17.26 15.74
C ARG A 254 5.53 -17.96 16.18
N VAL A 255 4.60 -17.23 16.79
CA VAL A 255 3.31 -17.78 17.23
C VAL A 255 2.23 -17.75 16.14
N ASN A 256 2.43 -16.95 15.08
CA ASN A 256 1.57 -16.89 13.91
C ASN A 256 2.38 -17.11 12.62
N PRO A 257 3.01 -18.28 12.40
CA PRO A 257 3.84 -18.49 11.22
C PRO A 257 3.00 -18.34 9.92
N PRO A 258 3.61 -17.92 8.79
CA PRO A 258 2.95 -18.02 7.49
C PRO A 258 2.52 -19.47 7.24
N THR A 259 1.34 -19.69 6.67
CA THR A 259 0.96 -21.04 6.22
C THR A 259 1.86 -21.44 5.06
N SER A 260 2.68 -22.48 5.24
CA SER A 260 3.66 -22.96 4.26
C SER A 260 3.06 -23.21 2.87
N ILE A 261 3.82 -22.87 1.83
CA ILE A 261 3.60 -23.30 0.46
C ILE A 261 3.68 -24.84 0.45
N THR A 262 2.54 -25.55 0.41
CA THR A 262 2.55 -26.88 -0.18
C THR A 262 2.84 -26.68 -1.66
N ALA A 263 3.91 -27.32 -2.16
CA ALA A 263 4.41 -27.27 -3.52
C ALA A 263 3.29 -27.23 -4.60
N PRO A 264 3.54 -26.60 -5.77
CA PRO A 264 2.50 -26.34 -6.75
C PRO A 264 1.83 -27.63 -7.21
N ILE A 265 0.50 -27.60 -7.24
CA ILE A 265 -0.29 -28.57 -7.99
C ILE A 265 0.08 -28.35 -9.46
N SER A 266 0.79 -29.31 -10.03
CA SER A 266 1.01 -29.40 -11.48
C SER A 266 -0.35 -29.48 -12.18
N TYR A 267 -0.62 -28.54 -13.09
CA TYR A 267 -1.61 -28.70 -14.15
C TYR A 267 -0.90 -29.14 -15.43
#